data_AF-A0A9C7VK05-F1
#
_entry.id   AF-A0A9C7VK05-F1
#
_cell.length_a   1.000
_cell.length_b   1.000
_cell.length_c   1.000
_cell.angle_alpha   90.00
_cell.angle_beta   90.00
_cell.angle_gamma   90.00
#
_symmetry.space_group_name_H-M   'P 1'
#
loop_
_entity.id
_entity.type
_entity.pdbx_description
1 polymer ?
#
loop_
_entity_poly.entity_id
_entity_poly.type
_entity_poly.pdbx_seq_one_letter_code
_entity_poly.pdbx_strand_id
1 'polypeptide(L)'
;MTKVRILTFGCKVNQYESELMAELLEKEGFLVVPDGIEADVYIVNTCAVTREAERKFKQTLRRIRREHKSSEIIVTGCYVQLKPEEAKRLEA
;
A
#
# COMPACT_ATOMS: atom_id res chain seq x y z
N MET A 1 12.89 -13.54 7.54
CA MET A 1 12.28 -13.24 6.23
C MET A 1 11.34 -12.07 6.44
N THR A 2 11.55 -10.95 5.74
CA THR A 2 10.77 -9.73 5.92
C THR A 2 9.36 -9.93 5.40
N LYS A 3 8.35 -9.67 6.23
CA LYS A 3 6.93 -9.81 5.90
C LYS A 3 6.44 -8.55 5.20
N VAL A 4 5.78 -8.72 4.06
CA VAL A 4 5.24 -7.62 3.26
C VAL A 4 3.74 -7.79 3.08
N ARG A 5 2.98 -6.72 3.29
CA ARG A 5 1.53 -6.68 3.08
C ARG A 5 1.20 -5.69 1.98
N ILE A 6 0.55 -6.15 0.91
CA ILE A 6 0.07 -5.27 -0.16
C ILE A 6 -1.41 -4.98 0.04
N LEU A 7 -1.76 -3.69 0.06
CA LEU A 7 -3.11 -3.16 0.16
C LEU A 7 -3.44 -2.44 -1.13
N THR A 8 -4.50 -2.89 -1.81
CA THR A 8 -4.86 -2.39 -3.14
C THR A 8 -6.17 -1.59 -3.08
N PHE A 9 -6.15 -0.36 -3.58
CA PHE A 9 -7.31 0.52 -3.65
C PHE A 9 -7.48 1.06 -5.05
N GLY A 10 -8.45 0.58 -5.81
CA GLY A 10 -8.66 1.11 -7.15
C GLY A 10 -9.36 0.16 -8.10
N CYS A 11 -8.91 0.17 -9.34
CA CYS A 11 -9.47 -0.60 -10.44
C CYS A 11 -8.75 -1.95 -10.62
N LYS A 12 -9.14 -2.68 -11.67
CA LYS A 12 -8.52 -3.96 -12.05
C LYS A 12 -7.04 -3.84 -12.38
N VAL A 13 -6.59 -2.70 -12.91
CA VAL A 13 -5.17 -2.47 -13.20
C VAL A 13 -4.35 -2.48 -11.91
N ASN A 14 -4.83 -1.83 -10.84
CA ASN A 14 -4.12 -1.87 -9.56
C ASN A 14 -4.08 -3.26 -8.94
N GLN A 15 -5.10 -4.10 -9.16
CA GLN A 15 -5.10 -5.49 -8.71
C GLN A 15 -4.01 -6.28 -9.43
N TYR A 16 -3.95 -6.16 -10.76
CA TYR A 16 -2.92 -6.81 -11.57
C TYR A 16 -1.50 -6.34 -11.19
N GLU A 17 -1.28 -5.03 -11.03
CA GLU A 17 0.01 -4.50 -10.56
C GLU A 17 0.40 -5.08 -9.20
N SER A 18 -0.55 -5.21 -8.28
CA SER A 18 -0.32 -5.77 -6.95
C SER A 18 0.02 -7.26 -6.97
N GLU A 19 -0.58 -8.03 -7.87
CA GLU A 19 -0.22 -9.43 -8.10
C GLU A 19 1.22 -9.55 -8.62
N LEU A 20 1.59 -8.73 -9.60
CA LEU A 20 2.97 -8.67 -10.10
C LEU A 20 3.96 -8.25 -9.01
N MET A 21 3.61 -7.26 -8.18
CA MET A 21 4.43 -6.85 -7.04
C MET A 21 4.62 -7.99 -6.04
N ALA A 22 3.57 -8.77 -5.76
CA ALA A 22 3.65 -9.91 -4.85
C ALA A 22 4.62 -10.98 -5.40
N GLU A 23 4.49 -11.35 -6.67
CA GLU A 23 5.38 -12.33 -7.30
C GLU A 23 6.85 -11.88 -7.30
N LEU A 24 7.10 -10.59 -7.57
CA LEU A 24 8.45 -10.04 -7.56
C LEU A 24 9.06 -10.05 -6.15
N LEU A 25 8.28 -9.68 -5.14
CA LEU A 25 8.71 -9.71 -3.74
C LEU A 25 9.03 -11.14 -3.28
N GLU A 26 8.19 -12.11 -3.62
CA GLU A 26 8.43 -13.52 -3.29
C GLU A 26 9.70 -14.05 -3.94
N LYS A 27 9.96 -13.69 -5.22
CA LYS A 27 11.20 -14.05 -5.94
C LYS A 27 12.46 -13.47 -5.28
N GLU A 28 12.36 -12.27 -4.71
CA GLU A 28 13.45 -11.62 -3.99
C GLU A 28 13.56 -12.08 -2.51
N GLY A 29 12.75 -13.04 -2.08
CA GLY A 29 12.85 -13.65 -0.74
C GLY A 29 12.08 -12.91 0.35
N PHE A 30 11.12 -12.06 0.00
CA PHE A 30 10.14 -11.50 0.95
C PHE A 30 8.97 -12.47 1.16
N LEU A 31 8.31 -12.38 2.32
CA LEU A 31 7.11 -13.16 2.60
C LEU A 31 5.88 -12.27 2.44
N VAL A 32 5.11 -12.45 1.36
CA VAL A 32 3.85 -11.72 1.17
C VAL A 32 2.77 -12.34 2.07
N VAL A 33 2.21 -11.54 2.98
CA VAL A 33 1.26 -12.04 4.00
C VAL A 33 -0.19 -11.65 3.71
N PRO A 34 -1.18 -12.50 4.07
CA PRO A 34 -2.60 -12.20 3.94
C PRO A 34 -3.10 -11.23 5.02
N ASP A 35 -4.41 -10.93 5.01
CA ASP A 35 -5.01 -10.01 5.97
C ASP A 35 -4.99 -10.57 7.38
N GLY A 36 -4.88 -9.69 8.38
CA GLY A 36 -4.81 -10.08 9.78
C GLY A 36 -3.44 -10.59 10.24
N ILE A 37 -2.45 -10.67 9.36
CA ILE A 37 -1.06 -10.95 9.72
C ILE A 37 -0.27 -9.64 9.73
N GLU A 38 0.45 -9.40 10.83
CA GLU A 38 1.34 -8.27 10.96
C GLU A 38 2.53 -8.38 10.00
N ALA A 39 2.85 -7.25 9.35
CA ALA A 39 3.91 -7.14 8.36
C ALA A 39 4.96 -6.10 8.78
N ASP A 40 6.20 -6.31 8.36
CA ASP A 40 7.28 -5.36 8.57
C ASP A 40 7.17 -4.18 7.58
N VAL A 41 6.64 -4.45 6.38
CA VAL A 41 6.43 -3.46 5.33
C VAL A 41 4.99 -3.53 4.81
N TYR A 42 4.32 -2.38 4.73
CA TYR A 42 3.00 -2.22 4.12
C TYR A 42 3.11 -1.43 2.82
N ILE A 43 2.77 -2.06 1.69
CA ILE A 43 2.69 -1.42 0.38
C ILE A 43 1.23 -1.06 0.10
N VAL A 44 0.92 0.22 -0.06
CA VAL A 44 -0.41 0.73 -0.38
C VAL A 44 -0.43 1.16 -1.84
N ASN A 45 -0.95 0.30 -2.73
CA ASN A 45 -1.15 0.62 -4.14
C ASN A 45 -2.52 1.26 -4.35
N THR A 46 -2.57 2.53 -4.77
CA THR A 46 -3.81 3.30 -4.82
C THR A 46 -4.03 4.14 -6.09
N CYS A 47 -5.26 4.08 -6.58
CA CYS A 47 -5.79 4.89 -7.66
C CYS A 47 -6.16 6.31 -7.21
N ALA A 48 -6.05 7.30 -8.10
CA ALA A 48 -6.51 8.68 -7.86
C ALA A 48 -7.89 8.98 -8.47
N VAL A 49 -8.47 8.02 -9.22
CA VAL A 49 -9.62 8.32 -10.10
C VAL A 49 -10.91 8.50 -9.32
N THR A 50 -11.08 7.82 -8.18
CA THR A 50 -12.30 7.91 -7.37
C THR A 50 -12.02 8.45 -5.97
N ARG A 51 -12.89 9.38 -5.51
CA ARG A 51 -12.85 9.91 -4.14
C ARG A 51 -13.02 8.81 -3.08
N GLU A 52 -13.71 7.73 -3.44
CA GLU A 52 -13.89 6.58 -2.54
C GLU A 52 -12.59 5.82 -2.32
N ALA A 53 -11.80 5.56 -3.38
CA ALA A 53 -10.49 4.94 -3.25
C ALA A 53 -9.56 5.82 -2.41
N GLU A 54 -9.56 7.14 -2.65
CA GLU A 54 -8.82 8.11 -1.84
C GLU A 54 -9.19 8.05 -0.36
N ARG A 55 -10.49 8.08 -0.07
CA ARG A 55 -10.99 8.03 1.32
C ARG A 55 -10.58 6.73 2.01
N LYS A 56 -10.76 5.59 1.34
CA LYS A 56 -10.44 4.26 1.88
C LYS A 56 -8.94 4.13 2.17
N PHE A 57 -8.07 4.47 1.21
CA PHE A 57 -6.63 4.36 1.46
C PHE A 57 -6.17 5.30 2.58
N LYS A 58 -6.66 6.57 2.62
CA LYS A 58 -6.28 7.52 3.69
C LYS A 58 -6.71 7.04 5.07
N GLN A 59 -7.90 6.43 5.17
CA GLN A 59 -8.38 5.84 6.42
C GLN A 59 -7.51 4.66 6.84
N THR A 60 -7.19 3.76 5.92
CA THR A 60 -6.32 2.60 6.17
C THR A 60 -4.91 3.02 6.57
N LEU A 61 -4.31 4.00 5.88
CA LEU A 61 -2.98 4.52 6.18
C LEU A 61 -2.89 5.04 7.63
N ARG A 62 -3.89 5.83 8.06
CA ARG A 62 -3.99 6.33 9.44
C ARG A 62 -4.19 5.21 10.46
N ARG A 63 -4.83 4.11 10.07
CA ARG A 63 -5.00 2.94 10.94
C ARG A 63 -3.67 2.20 11.11
N ILE A 64 -2.99 1.89 10.01
CA ILE A 64 -1.69 1.18 10.03
C ILE A 64 -0.67 1.96 10.86
N ARG A 65 -0.55 3.28 10.69
CA ARG A 65 0.36 4.10 11.51
C ARG A 65 0.09 4.06 13.01
N ARG A 66 -1.17 3.89 13.41
CA ARG A 66 -1.54 3.83 14.83
C ARG A 66 -1.31 2.44 15.41
N GLU A 67 -1.61 1.40 14.65
CA GLU A 67 -1.55 -0.01 15.08
C GLU A 67 -0.13 -0.59 14.95
N HIS A 68 0.63 -0.19 13.93
CA HIS A 68 1.95 -0.75 13.58
C HIS A 68 3.01 0.36 13.49
N LYS A 69 3.41 0.90 14.65
CA LYS A 69 4.35 2.04 14.71
C LYS A 69 5.77 1.72 14.22
N SER A 70 6.15 0.45 14.23
CA SER A 70 7.48 -0.01 13.80
C SER A 70 7.53 -0.47 12.35
N SER A 71 6.40 -0.53 11.65
CA SER A 71 6.36 -0.98 10.25
C SER A 71 6.66 0.15 9.29
N GLU A 72 7.36 -0.16 8.21
CA GLU A 72 7.57 0.75 7.08
C GLU A 72 6.32 0.78 6.20
N ILE A 73 5.93 1.97 5.72
CA ILE A 73 4.76 2.12 4.85
C ILE A 73 5.17 2.80 3.54
N ILE A 74 4.92 2.11 2.43
CA ILE A 74 5.19 2.59 1.08
C ILE A 74 3.85 2.86 0.40
N VAL A 75 3.64 4.08 -0.10
CA VAL A 75 2.45 4.41 -0.89
C VAL A 75 2.86 4.50 -2.36
N THR A 76 2.11 3.84 -3.24
CA THR A 76 2.37 3.79 -4.69
C THR A 76 1.07 3.86 -5.51
N GLY A 77 1.20 3.88 -6.83
CA GLY A 77 0.10 3.94 -7.79
C GLY A 77 -0.23 5.36 -8.25
N CYS A 78 -1.33 5.49 -9.01
CA CYS A 78 -1.71 6.73 -9.69
C CYS A 78 -1.90 7.92 -8.73
N TYR A 79 -2.29 7.69 -7.46
CA TYR A 79 -2.46 8.77 -6.48
C TYR A 79 -1.17 9.56 -6.26
N VAL A 80 -0.04 8.87 -6.08
CA VAL A 80 1.25 9.53 -5.81
C VAL A 80 1.72 10.34 -7.02
N GLN A 81 1.46 9.84 -8.22
CA GLN A 81 1.82 10.50 -9.47
C GLN A 81 0.96 11.73 -9.77
N LEU A 82 -0.37 11.62 -9.57
CA LEU A 82 -1.31 12.68 -9.91
C LEU A 82 -1.45 13.73 -8.81
N LYS A 83 -1.11 13.38 -7.56
CA LYS A 83 -1.25 14.25 -6.38
C LYS A 83 0.03 14.28 -5.54
N PRO A 84 1.18 14.64 -6.12
CA PRO A 84 2.48 14.57 -5.44
C PRO A 84 2.54 15.45 -4.18
N GLU A 85 1.94 16.64 -4.21
CA GLU A 85 1.89 17.53 -3.04
C GLU A 85 1.01 16.99 -1.91
N GLU A 86 -0.09 16.29 -2.23
CA GLU A 86 -0.87 15.58 -1.21
C GLU A 86 -0.10 14.37 -0.66
N ALA A 87 0.63 13.65 -1.52
CA ALA A 87 1.41 12.49 -1.14
C ALA A 87 2.57 12.85 -0.21
N LYS A 88 3.32 13.94 -0.46
CA LYS A 88 4.36 14.45 0.45
C LYS A 88 3.81 14.77 1.83
N ARG A 89 2.59 15.32 1.92
CA ARG A 89 1.94 15.58 3.21
C ARG A 89 1.55 14.30 3.95
N LEU A 90 1.58 13.14 3.29
CA LEU A 90 1.44 11.88 3.98
C LEU A 90 2.72 11.53 4.74
N GLU A 91 3.92 12.02 4.40
CA GLU A 91 5.17 11.64 5.09
C GLU A 91 5.28 12.14 6.55
N ALA A 92 4.34 12.98 7.01
CA ALA A 92 4.22 13.45 8.40
C ALA A 92 3.34 12.54 9.27
#